data_AF-A0A8T5USN5-F1
#
_entry.id   AF-A0A8T5USN5-F1
#
_cell.length_a   1.000
_cell.length_b   1.000
_cell.length_c   1.000
_cell.angle_alpha   90.00
_cell.angle_beta   90.00
_cell.angle_gamma   90.00
#
_symmetry.space_group_name_H-M   'P 1'
#
loop_
_entity.id
_entity.type
_entity.pdbx_description
1 polymer ?
#
loop_
_entity_poly.entity_id
_entity_poly.type
_entity_poly.pdbx_seq_one_letter_code
_entity_poly.pdbx_strand_id
1 'polypeptide(L)'
;MRLMNLFTRHKKFGFKILLVICIFILFPSLINLQSLNYQTTHNKGQNIKSSGIWATLDLINPGGINNSRFTHDTLISVQGRLFNRIPPGGEGKPGYTVAIEVNDVIYSSFNDVTDLNGYFQIDYIIDPSLNIYTSHKIEATVIDTTPDSVEYRTHYIIYVNTTSYFDVNTPSSAKLIGEFFDFDADDYLRFYDGTGIPSSLIDYDWYDGAVIVDSNFVSTDGLGLIQPLYIPDIGITTLDLNLRYASPPEVGYSETLITNTKLFSNISCIWDLPSTIRANSSLRISGQVISKTDPSLAINNRFINIFYNGTLVQNVQTDSNGDFSVVHPLPQWMGQAFITIRLPNSLGKNIVTRHLVTIQQQSTPPGPGDQIPPFLMFFSIFLPILGVVVGGLAFYGYRYYKKQDKLSKVVNLPLENRITNLKILKETGRLEESLSYLFNAIYMDLINAKFGRTRNINETIRDFAIISVKELSLTPARIYPFIQKVEEIIYAKPFQITDKEFYSTIDLFSPIYYELTGYNFVLKF
;
A
#
# COMPACT_ATOMS: atom_id res chain seq x y z
N MET A 1 56.06 -10.44 57.48
CA MET A 1 55.31 -11.57 58.08
C MET A 1 55.02 -12.57 56.97
N ARG A 2 55.66 -13.75 57.04
CA ARG A 2 55.48 -14.99 56.23
C ARG A 2 55.60 -14.88 54.69
N LEU A 3 56.73 -15.37 54.12
CA LEU A 3 56.95 -16.70 53.51
C LEU A 3 56.28 -16.81 52.11
N MET A 4 56.85 -17.35 51.03
CA MET A 4 58.08 -18.10 50.77
C MET A 4 58.19 -18.33 49.23
N ASN A 5 59.42 -18.37 48.72
CA ASN A 5 59.96 -19.09 47.54
C ASN A 5 59.01 -19.75 46.50
N LEU A 6 59.33 -19.66 45.19
CA LEU A 6 60.11 -20.67 44.45
C LEU A 6 60.14 -20.44 42.91
N PHE A 7 61.38 -20.43 42.37
CA PHE A 7 61.89 -21.16 41.20
C PHE A 7 61.24 -21.08 39.79
N THR A 8 62.02 -20.49 38.88
CA THR A 8 62.58 -21.08 37.64
C THR A 8 62.05 -22.44 37.13
N ARG A 9 61.60 -22.49 35.86
CA ARG A 9 62.10 -23.43 34.81
C ARG A 9 61.42 -23.22 33.45
N HIS A 10 62.17 -22.65 32.50
CA HIS A 10 61.95 -22.89 31.07
C HIS A 10 62.52 -24.29 30.72
N LYS A 11 61.68 -25.19 30.23
CA LYS A 11 61.98 -26.21 29.20
C LYS A 11 60.81 -27.20 29.07
N LYS A 12 60.56 -27.61 27.82
CA LYS A 12 59.70 -28.71 27.34
C LYS A 12 58.29 -28.33 26.88
N PHE A 13 58.20 -27.79 25.66
CA PHE A 13 57.01 -27.95 24.82
C PHE A 13 57.36 -28.08 23.33
N GLY A 14 58.45 -28.80 23.03
CA GLY A 14 58.97 -28.99 21.67
C GLY A 14 59.41 -30.42 21.38
N PHE A 15 58.65 -31.42 21.83
CA PHE A 15 58.98 -32.83 21.59
C PHE A 15 57.81 -33.68 21.04
N LYS A 16 56.60 -33.14 20.95
CA LYS A 16 55.43 -33.87 20.41
C LYS A 16 55.10 -33.57 18.95
N ILE A 17 55.67 -32.52 18.36
CA ILE A 17 55.42 -32.15 16.95
C ILE A 17 56.46 -32.79 16.00
N LEU A 18 57.65 -33.15 16.49
CA LEU A 18 58.68 -33.81 15.68
C LEU A 18 58.43 -35.32 15.47
N LEU A 19 57.64 -35.97 16.34
CA LEU A 19 57.40 -37.41 16.28
C LEU A 19 56.30 -37.82 15.27
N VAL A 20 55.44 -36.87 14.87
CA VAL A 20 54.36 -37.12 13.89
C VAL A 20 54.84 -36.92 12.45
N ILE A 21 55.88 -36.09 12.23
CA ILE A 21 56.44 -35.83 10.89
C ILE A 21 57.38 -36.97 10.43
N CYS A 22 58.00 -37.74 11.34
CA CYS A 22 58.85 -38.87 10.96
C CYS A 22 58.10 -40.15 10.55
N ILE A 23 56.79 -40.25 10.79
CA ILE A 23 56.00 -41.46 10.46
C ILE A 23 55.51 -41.45 9.01
N PHE A 24 55.50 -40.31 8.33
CA PHE A 24 54.97 -40.19 6.95
C PHE A 24 56.03 -40.15 5.83
N ILE A 25 57.33 -40.17 6.15
CA ILE A 25 58.41 -40.02 5.13
C ILE A 25 59.19 -41.33 4.88
N LEU A 26 58.88 -42.44 5.56
CA LEU A 26 59.63 -43.72 5.43
C LEU A 26 58.79 -44.96 5.06
N PHE A 27 57.73 -44.82 4.28
CA PHE A 27 57.07 -45.95 3.62
C PHE A 27 56.70 -45.56 2.18
N PRO A 28 57.66 -45.70 1.24
CA PRO A 28 57.48 -46.75 0.24
C PRO A 28 58.83 -47.30 -0.25
N SER A 29 59.34 -48.35 0.40
CA SER A 29 60.43 -49.15 -0.18
C SER A 29 60.49 -50.51 0.49
N LEU A 30 59.56 -51.40 0.15
CA LEU A 30 59.68 -52.87 0.26
C LEU A 30 58.32 -53.46 -0.09
N ILE A 31 58.16 -53.84 -1.35
CA ILE A 31 57.54 -55.09 -1.83
C ILE A 31 57.75 -55.06 -3.34
N ASN A 32 58.89 -55.60 -3.79
CA ASN A 32 58.90 -56.44 -4.97
C ASN A 32 60.14 -57.34 -4.97
N LEU A 33 59.96 -58.54 -5.53
CA LEU A 33 60.93 -59.63 -5.72
C LEU A 33 61.20 -60.55 -4.53
N GLN A 34 60.27 -61.50 -4.33
CA GLN A 34 60.69 -62.90 -4.19
C GLN A 34 60.05 -63.75 -5.29
N SER A 35 60.90 -64.05 -6.26
CA SER A 35 60.80 -65.14 -7.20
C SER A 35 60.69 -66.50 -6.49
N LEU A 36 59.86 -67.38 -7.06
CA LEU A 36 60.06 -68.82 -7.23
C LEU A 36 60.60 -69.62 -6.03
N ASN A 37 59.68 -70.29 -5.33
CA ASN A 37 59.72 -71.75 -5.20
C ASN A 37 58.41 -72.29 -4.62
N TYR A 38 57.59 -72.88 -5.49
CA TYR A 38 56.56 -73.82 -5.08
C TYR A 38 56.81 -75.12 -5.83
N GLN A 39 57.49 -76.06 -5.18
CA GLN A 39 57.30 -77.47 -5.50
C GLN A 39 56.14 -77.96 -4.66
N THR A 40 55.05 -78.41 -5.30
CA THR A 40 54.27 -79.53 -4.80
C THR A 40 53.49 -80.21 -5.93
N THR A 41 53.88 -81.48 -6.11
CA THR A 41 53.02 -82.64 -6.34
C THR A 41 52.15 -82.69 -7.60
N HIS A 42 52.62 -83.52 -8.52
CA HIS A 42 51.79 -84.30 -9.43
C HIS A 42 50.66 -84.99 -8.66
N ASN A 43 49.43 -84.50 -8.79
CA ASN A 43 48.23 -85.28 -8.54
C ASN A 43 47.42 -85.35 -9.83
N LYS A 44 47.33 -86.56 -10.37
CA LYS A 44 46.38 -86.96 -11.41
C LYS A 44 44.98 -86.91 -10.83
N GLY A 45 44.07 -86.23 -11.51
CA GLY A 45 42.64 -86.50 -11.42
C GLY A 45 41.79 -85.30 -11.03
N GLN A 46 40.85 -84.99 -11.94
CA GLN A 46 39.64 -84.17 -11.78
C GLN A 46 39.76 -82.67 -12.10
N ASN A 47 39.44 -82.37 -13.37
CA ASN A 47 38.86 -81.13 -13.90
C ASN A 47 39.33 -79.81 -13.29
N ILE A 48 40.46 -79.32 -13.79
CA ILE A 48 40.85 -77.91 -13.66
C ILE A 48 39.84 -77.07 -14.45
N LYS A 49 38.94 -76.37 -13.76
CA LYS A 49 38.24 -75.22 -14.34
C LYS A 49 39.25 -74.08 -14.40
N SER A 50 39.87 -73.86 -15.57
CA SER A 50 40.49 -72.57 -15.84
C SER A 50 39.38 -71.53 -15.81
N SER A 51 39.48 -70.49 -14.97
CA SER A 51 38.69 -69.27 -15.14
C SER A 51 39.12 -68.63 -16.45
N GLY A 52 38.52 -69.07 -17.54
CA GLY A 52 38.84 -68.65 -18.89
C GLY A 52 38.02 -67.44 -19.21
N ILE A 53 38.65 -66.35 -19.65
CA ILE A 53 37.95 -65.19 -20.20
C ILE A 53 36.98 -65.71 -21.28
N TRP A 54 35.68 -65.62 -21.02
CA TRP A 54 34.64 -66.17 -21.88
C TRP A 54 34.23 -65.19 -22.98
N ALA A 55 34.36 -63.89 -22.72
CA ALA A 55 34.10 -62.83 -23.69
C ALA A 55 34.99 -61.60 -23.43
N THR A 56 35.14 -60.77 -24.46
CA THR A 56 35.74 -59.44 -24.43
C THR A 56 34.67 -58.42 -24.77
N LEU A 57 34.65 -57.28 -24.07
CA LEU A 57 33.80 -56.14 -24.36
C LEU A 57 34.65 -54.93 -24.75
N ASP A 58 34.39 -54.39 -25.94
CA ASP A 58 35.01 -53.18 -26.47
C ASP A 58 33.94 -52.13 -26.85
N LEU A 59 34.21 -50.86 -26.57
CA LEU A 59 33.47 -49.69 -27.02
C LEU A 59 34.04 -49.23 -28.36
N ILE A 60 33.18 -48.96 -29.34
CA ILE A 60 33.56 -48.87 -30.76
C ILE A 60 33.38 -47.49 -31.39
N ASN A 61 32.76 -46.54 -30.70
CA ASN A 61 32.49 -45.19 -31.19
C ASN A 61 33.21 -44.08 -30.37
N PRO A 62 34.57 -44.10 -30.28
CA PRO A 62 35.29 -43.10 -29.50
C PRO A 62 35.16 -41.68 -30.06
N GLY A 63 34.88 -41.54 -31.35
CA GLY A 63 34.73 -40.25 -32.02
C GLY A 63 33.52 -39.48 -31.50
N GLY A 64 33.77 -38.32 -30.91
CA GLY A 64 32.73 -37.44 -30.35
C GLY A 64 32.32 -37.75 -28.91
N ILE A 65 32.88 -38.80 -28.29
CA ILE A 65 32.63 -39.14 -26.88
C ILE A 65 33.92 -39.07 -26.06
N ASN A 66 34.96 -39.79 -26.49
CA ASN A 66 36.17 -39.86 -25.70
C ASN A 66 36.90 -38.51 -25.69
N ASN A 67 37.33 -38.08 -24.51
CA ASN A 67 37.90 -36.77 -24.20
C ASN A 67 37.01 -35.59 -24.63
N SER A 68 35.69 -35.79 -24.69
CA SER A 68 34.71 -34.76 -25.07
C SER A 68 33.98 -34.22 -23.84
N ARG A 69 33.34 -33.05 -23.98
CA ARG A 69 32.65 -32.35 -22.91
C ARG A 69 31.15 -32.34 -23.15
N PHE A 70 30.37 -32.66 -22.12
CA PHE A 70 28.92 -32.82 -22.19
C PHE A 70 28.23 -32.09 -21.04
N THR A 71 27.09 -31.44 -21.31
CA THR A 71 26.34 -30.81 -20.24
C THR A 71 25.55 -31.88 -19.47
N HIS A 72 25.24 -31.62 -18.21
CA HIS A 72 24.23 -32.42 -17.50
C HIS A 72 22.95 -32.57 -18.33
N ASP A 73 22.28 -33.70 -18.16
CA ASP A 73 21.05 -34.08 -18.87
C ASP A 73 21.17 -34.24 -20.39
N THR A 74 22.38 -34.16 -20.96
CA THR A 74 22.58 -34.49 -22.38
C THR A 74 22.62 -35.99 -22.60
N LEU A 75 22.08 -36.39 -23.75
CA LEU A 75 22.11 -37.77 -24.22
C LEU A 75 23.41 -38.02 -25.00
N ILE A 76 24.16 -39.04 -24.60
CA ILE A 76 25.27 -39.59 -25.38
C ILE A 76 24.94 -41.03 -25.77
N SER A 77 25.32 -41.43 -26.97
CA SER A 77 25.07 -42.79 -27.46
C SER A 77 26.35 -43.61 -27.40
N VAL A 78 26.45 -44.55 -26.46
CA VAL A 78 27.63 -45.39 -26.25
C VAL A 78 27.44 -46.71 -27.00
N GLN A 79 28.31 -46.99 -27.96
CA GLN A 79 28.25 -48.21 -28.78
C GLN A 79 29.39 -49.13 -28.41
N GLY A 80 29.12 -50.43 -28.38
CA GLY A 80 30.15 -51.43 -28.16
C GLY A 80 29.80 -52.78 -28.74
N ARG A 81 30.68 -53.75 -28.48
CA ARG A 81 30.57 -55.12 -28.94
C ARG A 81 31.08 -56.10 -27.88
N LEU A 82 30.28 -57.12 -27.58
CA LEU A 82 30.63 -58.27 -26.77
C LEU A 82 30.94 -59.47 -27.68
N PHE A 83 32.15 -60.03 -27.59
CA PHE A 83 32.61 -61.07 -28.52
C PHE A 83 33.63 -62.03 -27.90
N ASN A 84 33.80 -63.21 -28.49
CA ASN A 84 34.86 -64.15 -28.14
C ASN A 84 36.23 -63.65 -28.62
N ARG A 85 37.26 -63.66 -27.77
CA ARG A 85 38.62 -63.16 -28.10
C ARG A 85 39.35 -63.94 -29.22
N ILE A 86 38.81 -65.04 -29.74
CA ILE A 86 39.51 -65.91 -30.70
C ILE A 86 39.71 -65.15 -32.03
N PRO A 87 40.96 -64.83 -32.43
CA PRO A 87 41.22 -64.14 -33.69
C PRO A 87 40.93 -65.06 -34.90
N PRO A 88 40.52 -64.51 -36.05
CA PRO A 88 40.25 -63.09 -36.31
C PRO A 88 38.78 -62.74 -36.10
N GLY A 89 38.51 -61.60 -35.45
CA GLY A 89 37.21 -60.94 -35.48
C GLY A 89 36.15 -61.43 -34.50
N GLY A 90 36.39 -62.54 -33.77
CA GLY A 90 35.61 -63.01 -32.62
C GLY A 90 34.10 -63.16 -32.85
N GLU A 91 33.56 -64.36 -32.62
CA GLU A 91 32.11 -64.54 -32.67
C GLU A 91 31.40 -63.63 -31.65
N GLY A 92 30.42 -62.88 -32.11
CA GLY A 92 29.57 -62.04 -31.27
C GLY A 92 28.82 -62.86 -30.22
N LYS A 93 28.54 -62.27 -29.08
CA LYS A 93 27.74 -62.87 -28.01
C LYS A 93 26.35 -62.23 -27.98
N PRO A 94 25.34 -62.84 -28.62
CA PRO A 94 23.99 -62.28 -28.64
C PRO A 94 23.21 -62.53 -27.36
N GLY A 95 22.23 -61.66 -27.10
CA GLY A 95 21.23 -61.87 -26.05
C GLY A 95 21.72 -61.58 -24.63
N TYR A 96 22.83 -60.86 -24.48
CA TYR A 96 23.36 -60.44 -23.18
C TYR A 96 23.03 -58.98 -22.91
N THR A 97 22.54 -58.70 -21.71
CA THR A 97 22.26 -57.36 -21.21
C THR A 97 23.55 -56.70 -20.78
N VAL A 98 23.85 -55.57 -21.40
CA VAL A 98 25.00 -54.72 -21.11
C VAL A 98 24.47 -53.42 -20.53
N ALA A 99 25.06 -52.94 -19.44
CA ALA A 99 24.71 -51.67 -18.81
C ALA A 99 25.89 -50.71 -18.78
N ILE A 100 25.60 -49.42 -18.66
CA ILE A 100 26.62 -48.38 -18.47
C ILE A 100 27.19 -48.44 -17.06
N GLU A 101 28.49 -48.23 -16.95
CA GLU A 101 29.22 -48.08 -15.71
C GLU A 101 29.97 -46.74 -15.73
N VAL A 102 29.76 -45.90 -14.71
CA VAL A 102 30.42 -44.60 -14.59
C VAL A 102 31.16 -44.52 -13.27
N ASN A 103 32.48 -44.31 -13.32
CA ASN A 103 33.37 -44.30 -12.14
C ASN A 103 33.13 -45.50 -11.20
N ASP A 104 33.07 -46.70 -11.78
CA ASP A 104 32.84 -47.98 -11.08
C ASP A 104 31.43 -48.14 -10.45
N VAL A 105 30.47 -47.29 -10.84
CA VAL A 105 29.04 -47.39 -10.45
C VAL A 105 28.21 -47.85 -11.64
N ILE A 106 27.49 -48.97 -11.49
CA ILE A 106 26.66 -49.55 -12.54
C ILE A 106 25.28 -48.89 -12.58
N TYR A 107 24.91 -48.36 -13.74
CA TYR A 107 23.61 -47.77 -14.00
C TYR A 107 22.74 -48.76 -14.78
N SER A 108 22.16 -49.74 -14.08
CA SER A 108 21.37 -50.81 -14.70
C SER A 108 20.13 -50.34 -15.47
N SER A 109 19.66 -49.11 -15.26
CA SER A 109 18.57 -48.50 -16.04
C SER A 109 18.99 -48.08 -17.45
N PHE A 110 20.29 -47.83 -17.67
CA PHE A 110 20.86 -47.54 -18.98
C PHE A 110 21.51 -48.81 -19.50
N ASN A 111 20.71 -49.63 -20.19
CA ASN A 111 21.14 -50.91 -20.72
C ASN A 111 20.64 -51.12 -22.15
N ASP A 112 21.26 -52.11 -22.81
CA ASP A 112 20.83 -52.65 -24.10
C ASP A 112 21.15 -54.15 -24.14
N VAL A 113 20.51 -54.87 -25.07
CA VAL A 113 20.72 -56.30 -25.27
C VAL A 113 21.52 -56.50 -26.55
N THR A 114 22.61 -57.25 -26.46
CA THR A 114 23.50 -57.48 -27.61
C THR A 114 22.80 -58.19 -28.76
N ASP A 115 23.03 -57.70 -29.99
CA ASP A 115 22.47 -58.26 -31.22
C ASP A 115 23.16 -59.58 -31.64
N LEU A 116 22.74 -60.16 -32.78
CA LEU A 116 23.30 -61.40 -33.34
C LEU A 116 24.83 -61.37 -33.56
N ASN A 117 25.41 -60.18 -33.71
CA ASN A 117 26.85 -59.97 -33.91
C ASN A 117 27.56 -59.47 -32.64
N GLY A 118 26.84 -59.40 -31.52
CA GLY A 118 27.32 -58.95 -30.22
C GLY A 118 27.33 -57.43 -30.03
N TYR A 119 26.79 -56.64 -30.97
CA TYR A 119 26.76 -55.18 -30.86
C TYR A 119 25.67 -54.71 -29.91
N PHE A 120 25.90 -53.58 -29.27
CA PHE A 120 24.93 -52.87 -28.45
C PHE A 120 25.07 -51.35 -28.64
N GLN A 121 24.00 -50.63 -28.36
CA GLN A 121 23.96 -49.17 -28.29
C GLN A 121 23.14 -48.75 -27.07
N ILE A 122 23.80 -48.09 -26.11
CA ILE A 122 23.15 -47.57 -24.90
C ILE A 122 23.12 -46.04 -24.98
N ASP A 123 21.91 -45.47 -24.94
CA ASP A 123 21.74 -44.03 -24.84
C ASP A 123 21.77 -43.62 -23.36
N TYR A 124 22.88 -43.02 -22.95
CA TYR A 124 23.15 -42.59 -21.57
C TYR A 124 22.88 -41.10 -21.40
N ILE A 125 22.12 -40.73 -20.36
CA ILE A 125 21.92 -39.34 -19.97
C ILE A 125 22.98 -38.98 -18.93
N ILE A 126 23.77 -37.92 -19.17
CA ILE A 126 24.80 -37.45 -18.24
C ILE A 126 24.16 -37.12 -16.89
N ASP A 127 24.52 -37.90 -15.87
CA ASP A 127 23.96 -37.78 -14.52
C ASP A 127 24.28 -36.40 -13.90
N PRO A 128 23.26 -35.64 -13.44
CA PRO A 128 23.45 -34.34 -12.77
C PRO A 128 24.39 -34.35 -11.56
N SER A 129 24.58 -35.51 -10.92
CA SER A 129 25.48 -35.65 -9.77
C SER A 129 26.97 -35.74 -10.14
N LEU A 130 27.30 -35.85 -11.43
CA LEU A 130 28.69 -35.89 -11.88
C LEU A 130 29.39 -34.55 -11.66
N ASN A 131 30.57 -34.61 -11.02
CA ASN A 131 31.37 -33.45 -10.65
C ASN A 131 32.02 -32.79 -11.87
N ILE A 132 31.57 -31.57 -12.19
CA ILE A 132 32.03 -30.75 -13.32
C ILE A 132 33.54 -30.44 -13.31
N TYR A 133 34.21 -30.51 -12.15
CA TYR A 133 35.64 -30.23 -12.01
C TYR A 133 36.54 -31.44 -12.24
N THR A 134 35.96 -32.61 -12.52
CA THR A 134 36.69 -33.86 -12.70
C THR A 134 36.31 -34.52 -14.02
N SER A 135 37.24 -35.32 -14.55
CA SER A 135 36.92 -36.23 -15.65
C SER A 135 36.22 -37.47 -15.12
N HIS A 136 35.31 -38.05 -15.90
CA HIS A 136 34.61 -39.28 -15.54
C HIS A 136 34.91 -40.40 -16.53
N LYS A 137 35.11 -41.60 -15.99
CA LYS A 137 35.32 -42.82 -16.76
C LYS A 137 33.98 -43.46 -17.08
N ILE A 138 33.67 -43.64 -18.36
CA ILE A 138 32.50 -44.37 -18.85
C ILE A 138 32.95 -45.70 -19.43
N GLU A 139 32.36 -46.77 -18.92
CA GLU A 139 32.54 -48.15 -19.34
C GLU A 139 31.17 -48.80 -19.60
N ALA A 140 31.20 -50.01 -20.14
CA ALA A 140 30.02 -50.84 -20.25
C ALA A 140 30.32 -52.23 -19.69
N THR A 141 29.36 -52.80 -18.96
CA THR A 141 29.53 -54.01 -18.18
C THR A 141 28.39 -54.99 -18.44
N VAL A 142 28.68 -56.29 -18.44
CA VAL A 142 27.65 -57.32 -18.62
C VAL A 142 26.99 -57.58 -17.27
N ILE A 143 25.68 -57.37 -17.17
CA ILE A 143 24.93 -57.51 -15.90
C ILE A 143 24.22 -58.86 -15.75
N ASP A 144 24.15 -59.65 -16.83
CA ASP A 144 23.63 -61.01 -16.78
C ASP A 144 24.58 -61.97 -16.06
N THR A 145 24.06 -63.12 -15.63
CA THR A 145 24.88 -64.22 -15.13
C THR A 145 25.74 -64.80 -16.26
N THR A 146 27.05 -64.54 -16.20
CA THR A 146 27.99 -65.05 -17.20
C THR A 146 28.57 -66.42 -16.79
N PRO A 147 28.92 -67.28 -17.76
CA PRO A 147 29.55 -68.58 -17.48
C PRO A 147 30.95 -68.47 -16.85
N ASP A 148 31.66 -67.37 -17.14
CA ASP A 148 33.00 -67.05 -16.66
C ASP A 148 33.23 -65.52 -16.77
N SER A 149 34.44 -65.06 -16.47
CA SER A 149 34.85 -63.65 -16.52
C SER A 149 34.76 -63.02 -17.92
N VAL A 150 34.38 -61.75 -17.96
CA VAL A 150 34.40 -60.87 -19.14
C VAL A 150 35.61 -59.93 -19.03
N GLU A 151 36.36 -59.76 -20.11
CA GLU A 151 37.47 -58.81 -20.19
C GLU A 151 36.98 -57.48 -20.78
N TYR A 152 37.05 -56.41 -19.98
CA TYR A 152 36.73 -55.04 -20.40
C TYR A 152 38.02 -54.32 -20.81
N ARG A 153 38.12 -53.81 -22.05
CA ARG A 153 39.39 -53.21 -22.54
C ARG A 153 39.37 -51.72 -22.78
N THR A 154 38.20 -51.18 -23.07
CA THR A 154 38.06 -49.80 -23.51
C THR A 154 37.11 -49.06 -22.60
N HIS A 155 37.48 -47.83 -22.29
CA HIS A 155 36.65 -46.87 -21.60
C HIS A 155 36.71 -45.55 -22.35
N TYR A 156 35.74 -44.69 -22.10
CA TYR A 156 35.77 -43.30 -22.49
C TYR A 156 36.04 -42.43 -21.28
N ILE A 157 36.79 -41.35 -21.49
CA ILE A 157 36.90 -40.26 -20.53
C ILE A 157 36.01 -39.13 -21.03
N ILE A 158 35.08 -38.65 -20.20
CA ILE A 158 34.29 -37.47 -20.49
C ILE A 158 34.56 -36.37 -19.48
N TYR A 159 34.28 -35.14 -19.87
CA TYR A 159 34.23 -33.98 -18.98
C TYR A 159 32.80 -33.47 -18.92
N VAL A 160 32.38 -33.01 -17.76
CA VAL A 160 31.03 -32.46 -17.61
C VAL A 160 31.12 -30.93 -17.55
N ASN A 161 30.18 -30.25 -18.21
CA ASN A 161 29.96 -28.83 -18.01
C ASN A 161 28.54 -28.54 -17.55
N THR A 162 28.35 -27.34 -17.04
CA THR A 162 27.05 -26.85 -16.63
C THR A 162 26.92 -25.37 -17.00
N THR A 163 25.73 -24.81 -16.84
CA THR A 163 25.51 -23.37 -16.98
C THR A 163 25.26 -22.77 -15.61
N SER A 164 25.68 -21.54 -15.40
CA SER A 164 25.29 -20.77 -14.22
C SER A 164 24.08 -19.87 -14.51
N TYR A 165 23.43 -19.42 -13.44
CA TYR A 165 22.47 -18.33 -13.49
C TYR A 165 22.50 -17.54 -12.17
N PHE A 166 22.07 -16.29 -12.23
CA PHE A 166 21.82 -15.48 -11.05
C PHE A 166 20.37 -15.66 -10.61
N ASP A 167 20.20 -16.15 -9.39
CA ASP A 167 18.93 -16.22 -8.68
C ASP A 167 18.87 -15.00 -7.76
N VAL A 168 18.46 -13.85 -8.30
CA VAL A 168 18.48 -12.57 -7.57
C VAL A 168 17.14 -11.85 -7.68
N ASN A 169 16.66 -11.33 -6.55
CA ASN A 169 15.42 -10.57 -6.48
C ASN A 169 15.64 -9.08 -6.80
N THR A 170 14.60 -8.42 -7.31
CA THR A 170 14.63 -6.96 -7.47
C THR A 170 14.47 -6.30 -6.10
N PRO A 171 15.34 -5.34 -5.73
CA PRO A 171 15.26 -4.66 -4.45
C PRO A 171 13.89 -3.99 -4.24
N SER A 172 13.24 -4.32 -3.13
CA SER A 172 11.95 -3.74 -2.75
C SER A 172 12.07 -2.41 -1.99
N SER A 173 13.27 -2.10 -1.47
CA SER A 173 13.53 -0.93 -0.62
C SER A 173 14.57 0.00 -1.22
N ALA A 174 14.41 1.30 -0.94
CA ALA A 174 15.37 2.32 -1.32
C ALA A 174 16.70 2.09 -0.58
N LYS A 175 17.82 2.15 -1.30
CA LYS A 175 19.16 2.02 -0.71
C LYS A 175 19.84 3.38 -0.63
N LEU A 176 20.68 3.55 0.38
CA LEU A 176 21.41 4.80 0.57
C LEU A 176 22.73 4.77 -0.19
N ILE A 177 23.05 5.85 -0.91
CA ILE A 177 24.33 5.92 -1.63
C ILE A 177 25.53 5.89 -0.68
N GLY A 178 26.61 5.25 -1.12
CA GLY A 178 27.81 5.02 -0.32
C GLY A 178 27.67 3.92 0.74
N GLU A 179 26.53 3.23 0.82
CA GLU A 179 26.39 2.01 1.63
C GLU A 179 26.69 0.75 0.83
N PHE A 180 26.59 -0.40 1.50
CA PHE A 180 26.55 -1.68 0.82
C PHE A 180 25.14 -1.98 0.34
N PHE A 181 25.03 -2.43 -0.89
CA PHE A 181 23.87 -3.10 -1.42
C PHE A 181 23.88 -4.53 -0.87
N ASP A 182 23.10 -4.73 0.18
CA ASP A 182 22.83 -6.06 0.72
C ASP A 182 21.80 -6.75 -0.17
N PHE A 183 22.19 -7.90 -0.70
CA PHE A 183 21.32 -8.89 -1.32
C PHE A 183 20.45 -9.58 -0.26
N ASP A 184 19.29 -10.07 -0.67
CA ASP A 184 18.41 -10.83 0.22
C ASP A 184 19.05 -12.19 0.56
N ALA A 185 18.58 -12.83 1.63
CA ALA A 185 19.16 -14.08 2.14
C ALA A 185 19.01 -15.27 1.17
N ASP A 186 18.29 -15.07 0.07
CA ASP A 186 18.00 -16.02 -0.99
C ASP A 186 18.60 -15.64 -2.35
N ASP A 187 19.50 -14.65 -2.40
CA ASP A 187 20.14 -14.21 -3.63
C ASP A 187 21.48 -14.95 -3.88
N TYR A 188 21.49 -15.82 -4.89
CA TYR A 188 22.61 -16.74 -5.18
C TYR A 188 23.11 -16.63 -6.62
N LEU A 189 24.38 -16.99 -6.80
CA LEU A 189 24.86 -17.52 -8.07
C LEU A 189 24.74 -19.04 -8.02
N ARG A 190 24.01 -19.65 -8.96
CA ARG A 190 23.72 -21.09 -8.96
C ARG A 190 24.16 -21.76 -10.26
N PHE A 191 24.48 -23.04 -10.16
CA PHE A 191 24.48 -23.95 -11.31
C PHE A 191 23.04 -24.26 -11.74
N TYR A 192 22.86 -24.79 -12.95
CA TYR A 192 21.55 -25.12 -13.51
C TYR A 192 20.72 -26.08 -12.62
N ASP A 193 21.38 -26.98 -11.90
CA ASP A 193 20.74 -27.91 -10.94
C ASP A 193 20.25 -27.23 -9.63
N GLY A 194 20.48 -25.92 -9.50
CA GLY A 194 20.11 -25.11 -8.34
C GLY A 194 21.13 -25.11 -7.22
N THR A 195 22.23 -25.84 -7.31
CA THR A 195 23.30 -25.79 -6.30
C THR A 195 24.06 -24.47 -6.41
N GLY A 196 24.38 -23.83 -5.27
CA GLY A 196 25.07 -22.55 -5.27
C GLY A 196 26.56 -22.69 -5.63
N ILE A 197 27.11 -21.72 -6.36
CA ILE A 197 28.50 -21.72 -6.81
C ILE A 197 29.39 -21.03 -5.77
N PRO A 198 30.17 -21.76 -4.97
CA PRO A 198 30.87 -21.18 -3.83
C PRO A 198 32.14 -20.42 -4.23
N SER A 199 32.53 -19.45 -3.39
CA SER A 199 33.82 -18.74 -3.45
C SER A 199 34.20 -18.22 -4.84
N SER A 200 33.21 -17.78 -5.60
CA SER A 200 33.34 -17.38 -7.00
C SER A 200 33.33 -15.87 -7.15
N LEU A 201 34.18 -15.34 -8.03
CA LEU A 201 34.22 -13.91 -8.34
C LEU A 201 33.14 -13.58 -9.39
N ILE A 202 32.34 -12.57 -9.09
CA ILE A 202 31.30 -11.98 -9.92
C ILE A 202 31.76 -10.56 -10.26
N ASP A 203 31.82 -10.23 -11.54
CA ASP A 203 32.03 -8.87 -11.99
C ASP A 203 30.70 -8.11 -11.90
N TYR A 204 30.73 -6.87 -11.43
CA TYR A 204 29.56 -6.00 -11.44
C TYR A 204 29.86 -4.60 -11.96
N ASP A 205 28.88 -4.03 -12.64
CA ASP A 205 28.89 -2.66 -13.13
C ASP A 205 27.63 -1.93 -12.66
N TRP A 206 27.80 -0.71 -12.17
CA TRP A 206 26.70 0.23 -11.95
C TRP A 206 26.53 1.13 -13.18
N TYR A 207 25.29 1.33 -13.61
CA TYR A 207 24.93 2.17 -14.76
C TYR A 207 24.02 3.34 -14.36
N ASP A 208 24.31 4.51 -14.93
CA ASP A 208 23.36 5.62 -15.07
C ASP A 208 22.90 5.67 -16.54
N GLY A 209 21.74 5.08 -16.81
CA GLY A 209 21.27 4.84 -18.16
C GLY A 209 22.24 3.94 -18.96
N ALA A 210 22.92 4.51 -19.96
CA ALA A 210 23.87 3.77 -20.80
C ALA A 210 25.34 3.92 -20.36
N VAL A 211 25.61 4.67 -19.29
CA VAL A 211 26.97 5.00 -18.86
C VAL A 211 27.34 4.19 -17.62
N ILE A 212 28.47 3.47 -17.68
CA ILE A 212 29.05 2.83 -16.49
C ILE A 212 29.61 3.90 -15.57
N VAL A 213 29.13 3.94 -14.33
CA VAL A 213 29.54 4.91 -13.31
C VAL A 213 30.50 4.30 -12.27
N ASP A 214 30.45 2.99 -12.09
CA ASP A 214 31.37 2.24 -11.23
C ASP A 214 31.44 0.77 -11.71
N SER A 215 32.59 0.13 -11.53
CA SER A 215 32.82 -1.27 -11.94
C SER A 215 33.78 -1.95 -10.98
N ASN A 216 33.42 -3.12 -10.48
CA ASN A 216 34.25 -3.86 -9.52
C ASN A 216 33.88 -5.35 -9.51
N PHE A 217 34.41 -6.11 -8.56
CA PHE A 217 34.06 -7.50 -8.35
C PHE A 217 33.57 -7.76 -6.92
N VAL A 218 32.75 -8.81 -6.77
CA VAL A 218 32.28 -9.33 -5.49
C VAL A 218 32.41 -10.85 -5.49
N SER A 219 32.58 -11.46 -4.32
CA SER A 219 32.64 -12.92 -4.20
C SER A 219 31.32 -13.51 -3.74
N THR A 220 31.06 -14.77 -4.06
CA THR A 220 30.08 -15.58 -3.33
C THR A 220 30.68 -16.19 -2.08
N ASP A 221 29.85 -16.56 -1.10
CA ASP A 221 30.29 -17.30 0.09
C ASP A 221 30.46 -18.81 -0.18
N GLY A 222 30.54 -19.62 0.88
CA GLY A 222 30.66 -21.08 0.78
C GLY A 222 29.41 -21.82 0.30
N LEU A 223 28.26 -21.13 0.20
CA LEU A 223 26.98 -21.67 -0.28
C LEU A 223 26.56 -21.05 -1.61
N GLY A 224 27.34 -20.13 -2.18
CA GLY A 224 27.01 -19.42 -3.41
C GLY A 224 26.23 -18.12 -3.22
N LEU A 225 26.02 -17.67 -1.98
CA LEU A 225 25.31 -16.43 -1.68
C LEU A 225 26.17 -15.23 -2.04
N ILE A 226 25.60 -14.28 -2.78
CA ILE A 226 26.32 -13.11 -3.26
C ILE A 226 26.61 -12.18 -2.08
N GLN A 227 27.88 -11.82 -1.87
CA GLN A 227 28.24 -10.91 -0.78
C GLN A 227 27.76 -9.46 -1.08
N PRO A 228 27.59 -8.62 -0.05
CA PRO A 228 27.22 -7.23 -0.26
C PRO A 228 28.22 -6.47 -1.14
N LEU A 229 27.71 -5.65 -2.06
CA LEU A 229 28.52 -4.83 -2.97
C LEU A 229 28.42 -3.33 -2.63
N TYR A 230 29.38 -2.53 -3.05
CA TYR A 230 29.40 -1.10 -2.71
C TYR A 230 28.52 -0.29 -3.66
N ILE A 231 27.71 0.65 -3.13
CA ILE A 231 26.92 1.59 -3.93
C ILE A 231 27.73 2.89 -4.11
N PRO A 232 27.98 3.36 -5.33
CA PRO A 232 28.77 4.56 -5.56
C PRO A 232 28.10 5.84 -5.00
N ASP A 233 28.85 6.68 -4.28
CA ASP A 233 28.41 7.98 -3.75
C ASP A 233 28.51 9.09 -4.82
N ILE A 234 27.69 8.98 -5.88
CA ILE A 234 27.71 9.88 -7.06
C ILE A 234 26.49 10.81 -7.17
N GLY A 235 25.64 10.85 -6.15
CA GLY A 235 24.50 11.79 -6.08
C GLY A 235 23.32 11.46 -7.00
N ILE A 236 23.27 10.25 -7.56
CA ILE A 236 22.22 9.78 -8.48
C ILE A 236 21.11 9.07 -7.67
N THR A 237 19.85 9.22 -8.11
CA THR A 237 18.65 8.69 -7.43
C THR A 237 18.21 7.31 -7.94
N THR A 238 18.73 6.86 -9.07
CA THR A 238 18.41 5.56 -9.68
C THR A 238 19.62 5.02 -10.42
N LEU A 239 20.01 3.77 -10.17
CA LEU A 239 21.05 3.08 -10.93
C LEU A 239 20.56 1.71 -11.40
N ASP A 240 21.13 1.22 -12.48
CA ASP A 240 21.01 -0.18 -12.88
C ASP A 240 22.28 -0.92 -12.47
N LEU A 241 22.12 -2.15 -11.97
CA LEU A 241 23.22 -3.01 -11.54
C LEU A 241 23.29 -4.21 -12.48
N ASN A 242 24.42 -4.37 -13.16
CA ASN A 242 24.69 -5.55 -13.97
C ASN A 242 25.64 -6.47 -13.23
N LEU A 243 25.29 -7.75 -13.11
CA LEU A 243 26.15 -8.79 -12.56
C LEU A 243 26.53 -9.76 -13.66
N ARG A 244 27.81 -10.11 -13.75
CA ARG A 244 28.37 -11.02 -14.75
C ARG A 244 29.23 -12.07 -14.06
N TYR A 245 29.07 -13.31 -14.47
CA TYR A 245 29.89 -14.40 -14.02
C TYR A 245 30.50 -15.12 -15.23
N ALA A 246 31.82 -15.16 -15.25
CA ALA A 246 32.61 -15.83 -16.27
C ALA A 246 33.75 -16.59 -15.58
N SER A 247 33.53 -17.86 -15.24
CA SER A 247 34.56 -18.71 -14.60
C SER A 247 34.09 -20.15 -14.60
N PRO A 248 34.95 -21.16 -14.45
CA PRO A 248 36.02 -21.71 -15.33
C PRO A 248 35.46 -22.36 -16.65
N PRO A 249 36.26 -22.95 -17.58
CA PRO A 249 35.73 -23.48 -18.85
C PRO A 249 34.64 -24.57 -18.72
N GLU A 250 34.47 -25.11 -17.51
CA GLU A 250 33.44 -26.06 -17.11
C GLU A 250 32.06 -25.41 -16.91
N VAL A 251 31.98 -24.09 -16.73
CA VAL A 251 30.72 -23.38 -16.43
C VAL A 251 30.47 -22.30 -17.48
N GLY A 252 29.26 -22.31 -18.05
CA GLY A 252 28.84 -21.30 -19.01
C GLY A 252 28.77 -19.89 -18.39
N TYR A 253 28.92 -18.87 -19.23
CA TYR A 253 28.73 -17.46 -18.85
C TYR A 253 27.28 -17.20 -18.40
N SER A 254 27.11 -16.36 -17.37
CA SER A 254 25.81 -15.84 -16.97
C SER A 254 25.85 -14.35 -16.67
N GLU A 255 24.73 -13.67 -16.90
CA GLU A 255 24.57 -12.24 -16.69
C GLU A 255 23.15 -11.94 -16.22
N THR A 256 22.99 -10.94 -15.35
CA THR A 256 21.69 -10.41 -14.97
C THR A 256 21.74 -8.91 -14.76
N LEU A 257 20.70 -8.20 -15.18
CA LEU A 257 20.56 -6.75 -15.06
C LEU A 257 19.41 -6.42 -14.12
N ILE A 258 19.74 -5.84 -12.97
CA ILE A 258 18.78 -5.33 -11.99
C ILE A 258 18.55 -3.84 -12.29
N THR A 259 17.41 -3.54 -12.91
CA THR A 259 17.07 -2.17 -13.31
C THR A 259 16.39 -1.37 -12.21
N ASN A 260 16.47 -0.05 -12.29
CA ASN A 260 15.73 0.91 -11.48
C ASN A 260 15.96 0.76 -9.96
N THR A 261 17.17 0.40 -9.54
CA THR A 261 17.53 0.36 -8.13
C THR A 261 17.34 1.76 -7.54
N LYS A 262 16.38 1.91 -6.63
CA LYS A 262 16.03 3.21 -6.05
C LYS A 262 17.06 3.62 -5.00
N LEU A 263 17.64 4.80 -5.19
CA LEU A 263 18.68 5.35 -4.33
C LEU A 263 18.28 6.70 -3.75
N PHE A 264 18.87 7.02 -2.59
CA PHE A 264 18.76 8.34 -2.00
C PHE A 264 20.10 8.78 -1.38
N SER A 265 20.27 10.09 -1.24
CA SER A 265 21.47 10.73 -0.66
C SER A 265 21.13 11.73 0.44
N ASN A 266 19.85 12.00 0.62
CA ASN A 266 19.29 12.98 1.52
C ASN A 266 17.91 12.53 1.98
N ILE A 267 17.50 13.01 3.15
CA ILE A 267 16.18 12.74 3.71
C ILE A 267 15.42 14.04 3.95
N SER A 268 14.11 13.97 3.82
CA SER A 268 13.14 14.92 4.34
C SER A 268 12.15 14.17 5.22
N CYS A 269 11.26 14.90 5.88
CA CYS A 269 10.20 14.30 6.67
C CYS A 269 8.90 15.07 6.44
N ILE A 270 7.82 14.35 6.18
CA ILE A 270 6.46 14.87 6.22
C ILE A 270 6.02 14.74 7.66
N TRP A 271 6.09 15.85 8.40
CA TRP A 271 5.83 15.87 9.84
C TRP A 271 4.33 15.88 10.13
N ASP A 272 3.88 14.93 10.96
CA ASP A 272 2.55 14.95 11.57
C ASP A 272 2.67 15.58 12.96
N LEU A 273 2.97 16.88 12.96
CA LEU A 273 3.26 17.67 14.15
C LEU A 273 2.62 19.05 14.10
N PRO A 274 1.99 19.52 15.18
CA PRO A 274 1.56 20.90 15.26
C PRO A 274 2.78 21.83 15.37
N SER A 275 2.71 23.00 14.72
CA SER A 275 3.76 24.03 14.79
C SER A 275 3.90 24.66 16.19
N THR A 276 2.90 24.46 17.05
CA THR A 276 2.83 25.01 18.40
C THR A 276 2.47 23.92 19.40
N ILE A 277 3.27 23.77 20.45
CA ILE A 277 3.16 22.71 21.46
C ILE A 277 3.16 23.34 22.85
N ARG A 278 2.54 22.68 23.83
CA ARG A 278 2.46 23.16 25.22
C ARG A 278 3.60 22.58 26.05
N ALA A 279 4.22 23.40 26.90
CA ALA A 279 5.18 22.92 27.90
C ALA A 279 4.50 21.94 28.88
N ASN A 280 5.27 21.05 29.53
CA ASN A 280 4.77 20.02 30.47
C ASN A 280 3.77 19.00 29.92
N SER A 281 3.57 18.92 28.61
CA SER A 281 2.81 17.83 28.00
C SER A 281 3.74 16.77 27.40
N SER A 282 3.17 15.62 27.06
CA SER A 282 3.83 14.69 26.13
C SER A 282 3.64 15.20 24.69
N LEU A 283 4.71 15.13 23.91
CA LEU A 283 4.70 15.38 22.47
C LEU A 283 4.77 14.03 21.76
N ARG A 284 3.79 13.73 20.92
CA ARG A 284 3.91 12.64 19.96
C ARG A 284 4.67 13.15 18.74
N ILE A 285 5.91 12.72 18.58
CA ILE A 285 6.76 12.99 17.43
C ILE A 285 6.48 11.92 16.38
N SER A 286 5.73 12.28 15.34
CA SER A 286 5.38 11.38 14.23
C SER A 286 5.57 12.04 12.87
N GLY A 287 5.72 11.21 11.85
CA GLY A 287 5.84 11.63 10.46
C GLY A 287 6.29 10.51 9.55
N GLN A 288 6.47 10.84 8.28
CA GLN A 288 6.96 9.94 7.24
C GLN A 288 8.33 10.40 6.76
N VAL A 289 9.34 9.52 6.78
CA VAL A 289 10.67 9.81 6.24
C VAL A 289 10.68 9.50 4.74
N ILE A 290 11.08 10.49 3.95
CA ILE A 290 11.11 10.41 2.48
C ILE A 290 12.46 10.89 1.96
N SER A 291 12.81 10.53 0.72
CA SER A 291 13.93 11.18 0.04
C SER A 291 13.62 12.66 -0.19
N LYS A 292 14.61 13.53 0.03
CA LYS A 292 14.44 14.98 -0.25
C LYS A 292 14.52 15.28 -1.75
N THR A 293 15.20 14.42 -2.52
CA THR A 293 15.32 14.54 -3.98
C THR A 293 14.14 13.95 -4.72
N ASP A 294 13.54 12.90 -4.18
CA ASP A 294 12.32 12.27 -4.70
C ASP A 294 11.31 12.06 -3.55
N PRO A 295 10.35 12.98 -3.36
CA PRO A 295 9.34 12.85 -2.30
C PRO A 295 8.41 11.63 -2.44
N SER A 296 8.37 10.97 -3.60
CA SER A 296 7.60 9.73 -3.78
C SER A 296 8.31 8.51 -3.18
N LEU A 297 9.61 8.62 -2.91
CA LEU A 297 10.44 7.56 -2.35
C LEU A 297 10.41 7.60 -0.82
N ALA A 298 9.56 6.76 -0.23
CA ALA A 298 9.54 6.54 1.21
C ALA A 298 10.78 5.77 1.68
N ILE A 299 11.37 6.20 2.80
CA ILE A 299 12.53 5.54 3.43
C ILE A 299 12.01 4.56 4.48
N ASN A 300 11.71 3.35 4.04
CA ASN A 300 11.07 2.30 4.83
C ASN A 300 12.06 1.35 5.50
N ASN A 301 11.64 0.70 6.59
CA ASN A 301 12.41 -0.31 7.32
C ASN A 301 13.82 0.11 7.80
N ARG A 302 14.08 1.41 7.96
CA ARG A 302 15.39 1.95 8.37
C ARG A 302 15.37 2.44 9.81
N PHE A 303 16.44 2.18 10.54
CA PHE A 303 16.64 2.76 11.87
C PHE A 303 17.00 4.24 11.76
N ILE A 304 16.23 5.08 12.45
CA ILE A 304 16.44 6.52 12.57
C ILE A 304 16.59 6.90 14.04
N ASN A 305 17.40 7.93 14.27
CA ASN A 305 17.64 8.50 15.59
C ASN A 305 16.89 9.84 15.68
N ILE A 306 15.95 9.96 16.62
CA ILE A 306 15.18 11.18 16.84
C ILE A 306 15.82 11.97 17.97
N PHE A 307 16.13 13.24 17.72
CA PHE A 307 16.68 14.17 18.69
C PHE A 307 15.73 15.33 18.93
N TYR A 308 15.68 15.79 20.17
CA TYR A 308 14.98 17.00 20.59
C TYR A 308 16.01 17.97 21.18
N ASN A 309 16.17 19.14 20.56
CA ASN A 309 17.21 20.12 20.93
C ASN A 309 18.63 19.54 21.05
N GLY A 310 18.95 18.53 20.22
CA GLY A 310 20.25 17.88 20.20
C GLY A 310 20.41 16.70 21.18
N THR A 311 19.45 16.47 22.07
CA THR A 311 19.41 15.30 22.96
C THR A 311 18.70 14.15 22.27
N LEU A 312 19.29 12.95 22.29
CA LEU A 312 18.65 11.76 21.74
C LEU A 312 17.40 11.43 22.54
N VAL A 313 16.26 11.34 21.84
CA VAL A 313 14.98 10.92 22.40
C VAL A 313 14.87 9.41 22.33
N GLN A 314 14.93 8.86 21.13
CA GLN A 314 14.74 7.43 20.88
C GLN A 314 15.29 7.05 19.50
N ASN A 315 15.69 5.79 19.37
CA ASN A 315 15.96 5.13 18.09
C ASN A 315 14.70 4.36 17.68
N VAL A 316 14.21 4.57 16.46
CA VAL A 316 12.99 3.93 15.95
C VAL A 316 13.25 3.40 14.55
N GLN A 317 12.65 2.27 14.19
CA GLN A 317 12.65 1.77 12.82
C GLN A 317 11.40 2.30 12.10
N THR A 318 11.57 2.87 10.90
CA THR A 318 10.43 3.23 10.06
C THR A 318 9.70 1.98 9.59
N ASP A 319 8.38 2.06 9.40
CA ASP A 319 7.58 0.95 8.90
C ASP A 319 7.71 0.78 7.37
N SER A 320 6.87 -0.07 6.76
CA SER A 320 6.86 -0.32 5.32
C SER A 320 6.54 0.91 4.47
N ASN A 321 5.89 1.92 5.05
CA ASN A 321 5.53 3.17 4.40
C ASN A 321 6.51 4.31 4.74
N GLY A 322 7.55 4.05 5.54
CA GLY A 322 8.47 5.09 5.99
C GLY A 322 7.95 5.88 7.21
N ASP A 323 6.84 5.47 7.82
CA ASP A 323 6.24 6.17 8.94
C ASP A 323 6.93 5.82 10.28
N PHE A 324 6.89 6.75 11.23
CA PHE A 324 7.37 6.54 12.59
C PHE A 324 6.52 7.34 13.60
N SER A 325 6.53 6.91 14.87
CA SER A 325 5.83 7.59 15.96
C SER A 325 6.50 7.32 17.31
N VAL A 326 6.91 8.37 18.02
CA VAL A 326 7.53 8.31 19.35
C VAL A 326 6.85 9.32 20.28
N VAL A 327 6.74 9.01 21.57
CA VAL A 327 6.21 9.95 22.58
C VAL A 327 7.35 10.47 23.45
N HIS A 328 7.49 11.80 23.54
CA HIS A 328 8.53 12.48 24.30
C HIS A 328 7.94 13.44 25.34
N PRO A 329 8.28 13.33 26.64
CA PRO A 329 7.85 14.29 27.64
C PRO A 329 8.59 15.64 27.49
N LEU A 330 7.86 16.75 27.43
CA LEU A 330 8.43 18.08 27.28
C LEU A 330 8.79 18.74 28.62
N PRO A 331 9.94 19.44 28.72
CA PRO A 331 10.33 20.17 29.92
C PRO A 331 9.53 21.48 30.12
N GLN A 332 9.69 22.11 31.30
CA GLN A 332 9.13 23.42 31.68
C GLN A 332 9.76 24.61 30.95
N TRP A 333 10.21 24.43 29.71
CA TRP A 333 10.89 25.47 28.96
C TRP A 333 10.00 26.02 27.85
N MET A 334 10.11 27.32 27.59
CA MET A 334 9.37 28.05 26.55
C MET A 334 10.35 28.58 25.51
N GLY A 335 9.94 28.59 24.24
CA GLY A 335 10.76 29.12 23.14
C GLY A 335 10.72 28.25 21.90
N GLN A 336 11.68 28.47 20.99
CA GLN A 336 11.84 27.66 19.78
C GLN A 336 12.68 26.43 20.09
N ALA A 337 12.14 25.25 19.80
CA ALA A 337 12.88 24.00 19.82
C ALA A 337 12.98 23.43 18.40
N PHE A 338 13.93 22.53 18.20
CA PHE A 338 14.05 21.79 16.96
C PHE A 338 14.04 20.29 17.22
N ILE A 339 13.29 19.58 16.38
CA ILE A 339 13.31 18.13 16.29
C ILE A 339 14.20 17.78 15.12
N THR A 340 15.11 16.83 15.32
CA THR A 340 16.05 16.38 14.29
C THR A 340 15.92 14.88 14.10
N ILE A 341 15.74 14.43 12.87
CA ILE A 341 15.91 13.03 12.51
C ILE A 341 17.31 12.87 11.93
N ARG A 342 18.06 11.91 12.45
CA ARG A 342 19.33 11.48 11.87
C ARG A 342 19.19 10.04 11.40
N LEU A 343 19.49 9.81 10.14
CA LEU A 343 19.65 8.49 9.57
C LEU A 343 21.16 8.21 9.46
N PRO A 344 21.73 7.34 10.31
CA PRO A 344 23.12 6.94 10.19
C PRO A 344 23.29 6.04 8.97
N ASN A 345 24.38 6.23 8.23
CA ASN A 345 24.79 5.29 7.19
C ASN A 345 25.81 4.27 7.72
N SER A 346 26.04 3.21 6.95
CA SER A 346 27.04 2.16 7.28
C SER A 346 28.47 2.69 7.45
N LEU A 347 28.80 3.83 6.83
CA LEU A 347 30.10 4.52 6.95
C LEU A 347 30.16 5.55 8.10
N GLY A 348 29.13 5.66 8.93
CA GLY A 348 29.05 6.62 10.05
C GLY A 348 28.73 8.07 9.66
N LYS A 349 28.48 8.36 8.38
CA LYS A 349 27.91 9.63 7.89
C LYS A 349 26.45 9.71 8.33
N ASN A 350 26.04 10.86 8.86
CA ASN A 350 24.67 11.09 9.29
C ASN A 350 23.96 12.00 8.29
N ILE A 351 22.84 11.53 7.76
CA ILE A 351 21.95 12.36 6.94
C ILE A 351 20.86 12.89 7.86
N VAL A 352 20.59 14.20 7.76
CA VAL A 352 19.87 14.92 8.80
C VAL A 352 18.74 15.75 8.18
N THR A 353 17.57 15.69 8.80
CA THR A 353 16.47 16.65 8.58
C THR A 353 16.04 17.27 9.90
N ARG A 354 15.55 18.52 9.87
CA ARG A 354 15.19 19.32 11.04
C ARG A 354 13.81 19.94 10.88
N HIS A 355 13.09 20.06 11.99
CA HIS A 355 11.80 20.74 12.07
C HIS A 355 11.77 21.67 13.28
N LEU A 356 11.28 22.89 13.07
CA LEU A 356 11.17 23.90 14.12
C LEU A 356 9.77 23.85 14.74
N VAL A 357 9.73 23.83 16.07
CA VAL A 357 8.48 23.85 16.86
C VAL A 357 8.52 24.98 17.87
N THR A 358 7.39 25.66 18.08
CA THR A 358 7.28 26.72 19.10
C THR A 358 6.61 26.17 20.34
N ILE A 359 7.28 26.27 21.49
CA ILE A 359 6.75 25.82 22.78
C ILE A 359 6.17 27.01 23.53
N GLN A 360 4.89 26.93 23.80
CA GLN A 360 4.15 27.91 24.58
C GLN A 360 3.88 27.36 25.98
N GLN A 361 3.71 28.28 26.93
CA GLN A 361 3.27 27.91 28.26
C GLN A 361 1.98 27.11 28.16
N GLN A 362 1.89 25.99 28.89
CA GLN A 362 0.59 25.40 29.15
C GLN A 362 -0.23 26.49 29.82
N SER A 363 -1.26 26.98 29.14
CA SER A 363 -2.23 27.87 29.76
C SER A 363 -2.71 27.12 31.00
N THR A 364 -2.25 27.54 32.17
CA THR A 364 -2.92 27.15 33.39
C THR A 364 -4.38 27.50 33.13
N PRO A 365 -5.33 26.58 33.30
CA PRO A 365 -6.70 27.04 33.46
C PRO A 365 -6.60 28.18 34.48
N PRO A 366 -7.23 29.34 34.25
CA PRO A 366 -7.29 30.35 35.30
C PRO A 366 -7.64 29.56 36.56
N GLY A 367 -6.88 29.77 37.63
CA GLY A 367 -7.19 29.11 38.90
C GLY A 367 -8.64 29.38 39.29
N PRO A 368 -9.11 28.99 40.47
CA PRO A 368 -10.30 29.62 41.00
C PRO A 368 -9.96 31.10 41.23
N GLY A 369 -9.93 31.91 40.16
CA GLY A 369 -9.97 33.35 40.22
C GLY A 369 -11.23 33.63 40.99
N ASP A 370 -11.05 34.43 42.04
CA ASP A 370 -12.06 34.81 43.02
C ASP A 370 -13.44 34.51 42.47
N GLN A 371 -14.02 33.39 42.91
CA GLN A 371 -15.36 33.02 42.49
C GLN A 371 -16.22 34.23 42.81
N ILE A 372 -16.49 35.03 41.78
CA ILE A 372 -17.45 36.10 41.83
C ILE A 372 -18.69 35.39 42.36
N PRO A 373 -19.12 35.69 43.60
CA PRO A 373 -20.16 34.91 44.25
C PRO A 373 -21.33 34.78 43.27
N PRO A 374 -22.00 33.62 43.18
CA PRO A 374 -22.97 33.35 42.11
C PRO A 374 -24.01 34.46 41.90
N PHE A 375 -24.30 35.25 42.94
CA PHE A 375 -25.15 36.44 42.85
C PHE A 375 -24.58 37.57 41.96
N LEU A 376 -23.29 37.84 41.95
CA LEU A 376 -22.66 38.88 41.11
C LEU A 376 -22.58 38.46 39.63
N MET A 377 -22.39 37.18 39.34
CA MET A 377 -22.51 36.64 37.98
C MET A 377 -23.98 36.67 37.51
N PHE A 378 -24.91 36.38 38.42
CA PHE A 378 -26.35 36.56 38.17
C PHE A 378 -26.66 38.02 37.85
N PHE A 379 -26.23 39.01 38.63
CA PHE A 379 -26.52 40.42 38.35
C PHE A 379 -25.86 40.96 37.07
N SER A 380 -24.64 40.52 36.73
CA SER A 380 -23.95 40.98 35.52
C SER A 380 -24.55 40.44 34.22
N ILE A 381 -25.22 39.29 34.25
CA ILE A 381 -25.98 38.74 33.11
C ILE A 381 -27.45 39.17 33.17
N PHE A 382 -28.04 39.21 34.36
CA PHE A 382 -29.44 39.54 34.57
C PHE A 382 -29.73 41.02 34.36
N LEU A 383 -28.86 41.96 34.73
CA LEU A 383 -29.12 43.39 34.52
C LEU A 383 -29.13 43.81 33.03
N PRO A 384 -28.22 43.34 32.16
CA PRO A 384 -28.33 43.57 30.72
C PRO A 384 -29.55 42.86 30.12
N ILE A 385 -29.82 41.61 30.50
CA ILE A 385 -31.00 40.88 30.00
C ILE A 385 -32.29 41.57 30.47
N LEU A 386 -32.38 41.98 31.73
CA LEU A 386 -33.49 42.74 32.28
C LEU A 386 -33.58 44.11 31.61
N GLY A 387 -32.47 44.78 31.31
CA GLY A 387 -32.44 46.02 30.54
C GLY A 387 -32.96 45.85 29.11
N VAL A 388 -32.60 44.75 28.44
CA VAL A 388 -33.11 44.38 27.11
C VAL A 388 -34.57 43.94 27.17
N VAL A 389 -35.00 43.24 28.22
CA VAL A 389 -36.39 42.80 28.41
C VAL A 389 -37.29 43.97 28.79
N VAL A 390 -36.87 44.86 29.70
CA VAL A 390 -37.61 46.07 30.07
C VAL A 390 -37.60 47.07 28.93
N GLY A 391 -36.46 47.27 28.25
CA GLY A 391 -36.39 48.09 27.04
C GLY A 391 -37.23 47.51 25.90
N GLY A 392 -37.22 46.20 25.73
CA GLY A 392 -38.05 45.46 24.77
C GLY A 392 -39.54 45.53 25.10
N LEU A 393 -39.93 45.39 26.37
CA LEU A 393 -41.32 45.52 26.83
C LEU A 393 -41.80 46.97 26.80
N ALA A 394 -40.95 47.95 27.08
CA ALA A 394 -41.28 49.37 26.94
C ALA A 394 -41.41 49.75 25.46
N PHE A 395 -40.54 49.25 24.58
CA PHE A 395 -40.64 49.45 23.13
C PHE A 395 -41.83 48.71 22.53
N TYR A 396 -42.10 47.49 22.98
CA TYR A 396 -43.28 46.70 22.59
C TYR A 396 -44.56 47.35 23.09
N GLY A 397 -44.60 47.79 24.36
CA GLY A 397 -45.70 48.54 24.95
C GLY A 397 -45.94 49.86 24.22
N TYR A 398 -44.89 50.61 23.89
CA TYR A 398 -44.98 51.83 23.09
C TYR A 398 -45.48 51.56 21.66
N ARG A 399 -44.99 50.51 20.99
CA ARG A 399 -45.50 50.11 19.66
C ARG A 399 -46.92 49.56 19.70
N TYR A 400 -47.30 48.87 20.77
CA TYR A 400 -48.63 48.31 20.96
C TYR A 400 -49.66 49.41 21.26
N TYR A 401 -49.32 50.38 22.12
CA TYR A 401 -50.14 51.57 22.37
C TYR A 401 -50.27 52.45 21.12
N LYS A 402 -49.18 52.68 20.37
CA LYS A 402 -49.22 53.43 19.10
C LYS A 402 -49.97 52.69 17.99
N LYS A 403 -50.14 51.36 18.10
CA LYS A 403 -51.05 50.57 17.24
C LYS A 403 -52.50 50.64 17.70
N GLN A 404 -52.77 50.76 19.00
CA GLN A 404 -54.13 50.93 19.52
C GLN A 404 -54.72 52.32 19.26
N ASP A 405 -53.92 53.39 19.27
CA ASP A 405 -54.36 54.73 18.85
C ASP A 405 -54.74 54.83 17.35
N LYS A 406 -54.44 53.80 16.56
CA LYS A 406 -54.89 53.67 15.16
C LYS A 406 -56.01 52.65 14.96
N LEU A 407 -56.49 51.99 16.02
CA LEU A 407 -57.54 50.95 15.95
C LEU A 407 -58.81 51.27 16.75
N SER A 408 -58.92 52.46 17.35
CA SER A 408 -60.15 52.92 18.00
C SER A 408 -60.50 54.37 17.68
N LYS A 409 -60.57 54.72 16.39
CA LYS A 409 -61.63 55.67 15.99
C LYS A 409 -62.94 54.90 16.03
N VAL A 410 -63.66 55.00 17.15
CA VAL A 410 -65.06 54.62 17.22
C VAL A 410 -65.80 55.46 16.18
N VAL A 411 -66.18 54.80 15.09
CA VAL A 411 -66.88 55.39 13.96
C VAL A 411 -68.29 55.75 14.41
N ASN A 412 -68.53 57.00 14.79
CA ASN A 412 -69.89 57.53 14.96
C ASN A 412 -70.38 58.03 13.60
N LEU A 413 -70.90 57.13 12.78
CA LEU A 413 -71.47 57.42 11.47
C LEU A 413 -72.99 57.23 11.57
N PRO A 414 -73.83 58.24 11.27
CA PRO A 414 -75.28 58.10 11.30
C PRO A 414 -75.74 57.23 10.11
N LEU A 415 -75.61 55.91 10.25
CA LEU A 415 -75.97 54.93 9.22
C LEU A 415 -77.48 54.69 9.15
N GLU A 416 -78.23 55.07 10.18
CA GLU A 416 -79.69 54.90 10.30
C GLU A 416 -80.42 55.49 9.08
N ASN A 417 -80.11 56.74 8.71
CA ASN A 417 -80.72 57.38 7.55
C ASN A 417 -80.36 56.69 6.23
N ARG A 418 -79.15 56.12 6.12
CA ARG A 418 -78.71 55.43 4.90
C ARG A 418 -79.33 54.05 4.77
N ILE A 419 -79.49 53.33 5.87
CA ILE A 419 -80.20 52.05 5.91
C ILE A 419 -81.69 52.26 5.58
N THR A 420 -82.31 53.35 6.05
CA THR A 420 -83.67 53.74 5.66
C THR A 420 -83.79 54.02 4.16
N ASN A 421 -82.86 54.77 3.57
CA ASN A 421 -82.86 55.02 2.13
C ASN A 421 -82.70 53.74 1.32
N LEU A 422 -81.83 52.82 1.77
CA LEU A 422 -81.68 51.50 1.16
C LEU A 422 -83.00 50.71 1.19
N LYS A 423 -83.74 50.77 2.31
CA LYS A 423 -85.06 50.15 2.46
C LYS A 423 -86.09 50.75 1.50
N ILE A 424 -86.14 52.09 1.38
CA ILE A 424 -87.05 52.79 0.45
C ILE A 424 -86.77 52.38 -1.00
N LEU A 425 -85.49 52.33 -1.40
CA LEU A 425 -85.11 51.91 -2.76
C LEU A 425 -85.54 50.47 -3.05
N LYS A 426 -85.47 49.58 -2.06
CA LYS A 426 -85.97 48.21 -2.17
C LYS A 426 -87.50 48.17 -2.31
N GLU A 427 -88.23 48.86 -1.42
CA GLU A 427 -89.71 48.84 -1.40
C GLU A 427 -90.34 49.47 -2.64
N THR A 428 -89.64 50.41 -3.29
CA THR A 428 -90.06 51.04 -4.55
C THR A 428 -89.68 50.24 -5.80
N GLY A 429 -89.11 49.03 -5.65
CA GLY A 429 -88.76 48.13 -6.75
C GLY A 429 -87.45 48.48 -7.47
N ARG A 430 -86.63 49.39 -6.93
CA ARG A 430 -85.38 49.87 -7.55
C ARG A 430 -84.18 49.06 -7.03
N LEU A 431 -84.18 47.74 -7.29
CA LEU A 431 -83.22 46.79 -6.71
C LEU A 431 -81.76 46.99 -7.19
N GLU A 432 -81.54 47.40 -8.43
CA GLU A 432 -80.19 47.74 -8.93
C GLU A 432 -79.62 48.94 -8.18
N GLU A 433 -80.45 49.97 -7.99
CA GLU A 433 -80.06 51.19 -7.32
C GLU A 433 -79.82 50.98 -5.83
N SER A 434 -80.60 50.11 -5.19
CA SER A 434 -80.40 49.78 -3.78
C SER A 434 -79.06 49.08 -3.56
N LEU A 435 -78.64 48.15 -4.42
CA LEU A 435 -77.32 47.49 -4.29
C LEU A 435 -76.16 48.41 -4.67
N SER A 436 -76.33 49.26 -5.68
CA SER A 436 -75.36 50.32 -5.98
C SER A 436 -75.21 51.30 -4.80
N TYR A 437 -76.31 51.64 -4.13
CA TYR A 437 -76.31 52.47 -2.94
C TYR A 437 -75.65 51.78 -1.73
N LEU A 438 -75.88 50.48 -1.56
CA LEU A 438 -75.22 49.67 -0.53
C LEU A 438 -73.70 49.71 -0.67
N PHE A 439 -73.17 49.56 -1.89
CA PHE A 439 -71.74 49.67 -2.13
C PHE A 439 -71.24 51.11 -1.99
N ASN A 440 -71.86 52.05 -2.72
CA ASN A 440 -71.31 53.40 -2.85
C ASN A 440 -71.49 54.27 -1.61
N ALA A 441 -72.60 54.14 -0.90
CA ALA A 441 -72.93 55.00 0.22
C ALA A 441 -72.77 54.31 1.59
N ILE A 442 -72.79 52.98 1.66
CA ILE A 442 -72.69 52.29 2.95
C ILE A 442 -71.30 51.64 3.07
N TYR A 443 -70.93 50.72 2.19
CA TYR A 443 -69.63 50.04 2.27
C TYR A 443 -68.45 51.01 2.17
N MET A 444 -68.41 51.90 1.16
CA MET A 444 -67.28 52.83 1.00
C MET A 444 -67.13 53.80 2.18
N ASP A 445 -68.25 54.28 2.74
CA ASP A 445 -68.20 55.19 3.90
C ASP A 445 -67.75 54.49 5.18
N LEU A 446 -68.11 53.21 5.35
CA LEU A 446 -67.59 52.39 6.45
C LEU A 446 -66.08 52.18 6.35
N ILE A 447 -65.58 51.94 5.14
CA ILE A 447 -64.13 51.82 4.88
C ILE A 447 -63.42 53.14 5.13
N ASN A 448 -63.98 54.25 4.63
CA ASN A 448 -63.43 55.59 4.88
C ASN A 448 -63.42 55.92 6.37
N ALA A 449 -64.47 55.62 7.10
CA ALA A 449 -64.54 55.99 8.50
C ALA A 449 -63.62 55.16 9.39
N LYS A 450 -63.52 53.85 9.12
CA LYS A 450 -62.67 52.96 9.91
C LYS A 450 -61.19 53.10 9.58
N PHE A 451 -60.87 53.29 8.29
CA PHE A 451 -59.49 53.22 7.80
C PHE A 451 -58.99 54.49 7.11
N GLY A 452 -59.83 55.51 6.93
CA GLY A 452 -59.47 56.77 6.26
C GLY A 452 -59.32 56.67 4.74
N ARG A 453 -59.79 55.59 4.12
CA ARG A 453 -59.60 55.32 2.69
C ARG A 453 -60.86 55.68 1.89
N THR A 454 -60.71 56.61 0.95
CA THR A 454 -61.73 57.00 -0.03
C THR A 454 -61.35 56.50 -1.41
N ARG A 455 -62.29 55.96 -2.18
CA ARG A 455 -62.04 55.47 -3.55
C ARG A 455 -61.62 56.61 -4.48
N ASN A 456 -60.57 56.41 -5.25
CA ASN A 456 -60.14 57.41 -6.24
C ASN A 456 -61.05 57.34 -7.48
N ILE A 457 -61.20 58.47 -8.19
CA ILE A 457 -62.10 58.56 -9.37
C ILE A 457 -61.68 57.58 -10.48
N ASN A 458 -60.38 57.31 -10.62
CA ASN A 458 -59.82 56.41 -11.65
C ASN A 458 -59.75 54.93 -11.20
N GLU A 459 -60.21 54.61 -9.99
CA GLU A 459 -60.09 53.28 -9.39
C GLU A 459 -61.37 52.48 -9.65
N THR A 460 -61.28 51.23 -10.11
CA THR A 460 -62.47 50.37 -10.27
C THR A 460 -63.00 49.87 -8.92
N ILE A 461 -64.19 49.27 -8.90
CA ILE A 461 -64.78 48.71 -7.67
C ILE A 461 -63.90 47.55 -7.15
N ARG A 462 -63.44 46.69 -8.06
CA ARG A 462 -62.48 45.62 -7.76
C ARG A 462 -61.13 46.14 -7.27
N ASP A 463 -60.57 47.17 -7.90
CA ASP A 463 -59.28 47.74 -7.47
C ASP A 463 -59.37 48.29 -6.05
N PHE A 464 -60.47 48.99 -5.75
CA PHE A 464 -60.75 49.49 -4.40
C PHE A 464 -60.83 48.36 -3.38
N ALA A 465 -61.47 47.25 -3.72
CA ALA A 465 -61.56 46.09 -2.86
C ALA A 465 -60.21 45.38 -2.65
N ILE A 466 -59.42 45.21 -3.71
CA ILE A 466 -58.09 44.57 -3.63
C ILE A 466 -57.17 45.41 -2.74
N ILE A 467 -57.15 46.72 -2.94
CA ILE A 467 -56.34 47.63 -2.12
C ILE A 467 -56.85 47.60 -0.67
N SER A 468 -58.16 47.62 -0.45
CA SER A 468 -58.74 47.54 0.89
C SER A 468 -58.37 46.22 1.61
N VAL A 469 -58.39 45.09 0.91
CA VAL A 469 -57.96 43.79 1.47
C VAL A 469 -56.47 43.78 1.77
N LYS A 470 -55.64 44.27 0.84
CA LYS A 470 -54.18 44.21 0.94
C LYS A 470 -53.61 45.19 1.97
N GLU A 471 -54.11 46.42 2.00
CA GLU A 471 -53.56 47.50 2.82
C GLU A 471 -54.26 47.63 4.18
N LEU A 472 -55.55 47.26 4.25
CA LEU A 472 -56.36 47.40 5.48
C LEU A 472 -56.57 46.06 6.20
N SER A 473 -55.94 44.98 5.71
CA SER A 473 -56.00 43.63 6.27
C SER A 473 -57.43 43.07 6.42
N LEU A 474 -58.34 43.46 5.52
CA LEU A 474 -59.70 42.92 5.51
C LEU A 474 -59.70 41.47 5.02
N THR A 475 -60.64 40.67 5.52
CA THR A 475 -60.71 39.25 5.19
C THR A 475 -61.07 39.03 3.70
N PRO A 476 -60.15 38.52 2.85
CA PRO A 476 -60.40 38.39 1.41
C PRO A 476 -61.63 37.55 1.08
N ALA A 477 -61.82 36.46 1.84
CA ALA A 477 -62.92 35.52 1.67
C ALA A 477 -64.31 36.13 1.92
N ARG A 478 -64.39 37.28 2.59
CA ARG A 478 -65.65 38.01 2.84
C ARG A 478 -65.84 39.13 1.83
N ILE A 479 -64.79 39.89 1.54
CA ILE A 479 -64.85 41.06 0.67
C ILE A 479 -65.07 40.67 -0.80
N TYR A 480 -64.28 39.73 -1.33
CA TYR A 480 -64.30 39.48 -2.78
C TYR A 480 -65.63 38.92 -3.31
N PRO A 481 -66.32 37.98 -2.64
CA PRO A 481 -67.63 37.51 -3.10
C PRO A 481 -68.69 38.61 -3.17
N PHE A 482 -68.72 39.51 -2.17
CA PHE A 482 -69.63 40.66 -2.16
C PHE A 482 -69.33 41.62 -3.32
N ILE A 483 -68.05 41.98 -3.50
CA ILE A 483 -67.62 42.93 -4.54
C ILE A 483 -67.88 42.38 -5.93
N GLN A 484 -67.61 41.09 -6.14
CA GLN A 484 -67.90 40.43 -7.41
C GLN A 484 -69.40 40.48 -7.72
N LYS A 485 -70.28 40.22 -6.73
CA LYS A 485 -71.73 40.32 -6.93
C LYS A 485 -72.19 41.74 -7.24
N VAL A 486 -71.62 42.74 -6.57
CA VAL A 486 -71.90 44.15 -6.85
C VAL A 486 -71.44 44.55 -8.28
N GLU A 487 -70.27 44.10 -8.73
CA GLU A 487 -69.77 44.40 -10.07
C GLU A 487 -70.60 43.71 -11.17
N GLU A 488 -70.96 42.44 -10.98
CA GLU A 488 -71.87 41.72 -11.87
C GLU A 488 -73.17 42.50 -12.05
N ILE A 489 -73.70 43.05 -10.96
CA ILE A 489 -74.96 43.80 -10.96
C ILE A 489 -74.83 45.18 -11.61
N ILE A 490 -73.75 45.92 -11.33
CA ILE A 490 -73.57 47.29 -11.84
C ILE A 490 -73.20 47.31 -13.34
N TYR A 491 -72.46 46.31 -13.82
CA TYR A 491 -71.90 46.32 -15.17
C TYR A 491 -72.59 45.38 -16.18
N ALA A 492 -73.35 44.36 -15.73
CA ALA A 492 -74.07 43.50 -16.67
C ALA A 492 -75.43 44.12 -17.05
N LYS A 493 -75.55 44.62 -18.29
CA LYS A 493 -76.86 44.96 -18.89
C LYS A 493 -77.30 43.90 -19.91
N PRO A 494 -78.60 43.53 -19.99
CA PRO A 494 -79.71 43.82 -19.07
C PRO A 494 -80.05 42.62 -18.15
N PHE A 495 -80.06 42.81 -16.83
CA PHE A 495 -80.56 41.83 -15.85
C PHE A 495 -81.66 42.45 -14.99
N GLN A 496 -82.85 41.84 -14.93
CA GLN A 496 -83.83 42.16 -13.90
C GLN A 496 -83.39 41.47 -12.60
N ILE A 497 -82.87 42.23 -11.64
CA ILE A 497 -82.50 41.68 -10.33
C ILE A 497 -83.75 41.15 -9.64
N THR A 498 -83.68 39.90 -9.20
CA THR A 498 -84.75 39.30 -8.38
C THR A 498 -84.54 39.62 -6.90
N ASP A 499 -85.62 39.61 -6.11
CA ASP A 499 -85.51 39.75 -4.65
C ASP A 499 -84.52 38.75 -4.04
N LYS A 500 -84.46 37.52 -4.58
CA LYS A 500 -83.52 36.49 -4.12
C LYS A 500 -82.05 36.91 -4.26
N GLU A 501 -81.68 37.55 -5.37
CA GLU A 501 -80.33 38.04 -5.62
C GLU A 501 -80.01 39.25 -4.75
N PHE A 502 -81.00 40.09 -4.49
CA PHE A 502 -80.87 41.20 -3.53
C PHE A 502 -80.54 40.66 -2.13
N TYR A 503 -81.34 39.74 -1.58
CA TYR A 503 -81.09 39.17 -0.25
C TYR A 503 -79.76 38.39 -0.17
N SER A 504 -79.42 37.64 -1.21
CA SER A 504 -78.11 36.98 -1.32
C SER A 504 -76.95 37.97 -1.23
N THR A 505 -77.07 39.16 -1.83
CA THR A 505 -76.01 40.17 -1.79
C THR A 505 -75.93 40.86 -0.42
N ILE A 506 -77.08 41.04 0.25
CA ILE A 506 -77.14 41.50 1.64
C ILE A 506 -76.45 40.51 2.59
N ASP A 507 -76.67 39.21 2.41
CA ASP A 507 -76.09 38.17 3.26
C ASP A 507 -74.55 38.15 3.14
N LEU A 508 -74.02 38.40 1.95
CA LEU A 508 -72.58 38.58 1.74
C LEU A 508 -72.04 39.86 2.41
N PHE A 509 -72.86 40.91 2.48
CA PHE A 509 -72.48 42.17 3.11
C PHE A 509 -72.52 42.12 4.65
N SER A 510 -73.44 41.36 5.24
CA SER A 510 -73.64 41.28 6.69
C SER A 510 -72.36 40.97 7.50
N PRO A 511 -71.55 39.94 7.17
CA PRO A 511 -70.30 39.68 7.88
C PRO A 511 -69.25 40.78 7.69
N ILE A 512 -69.27 41.47 6.55
CA ILE A 512 -68.39 42.62 6.28
C ILE A 512 -68.79 43.80 7.17
N TYR A 513 -70.08 44.09 7.26
CA TYR A 513 -70.61 45.14 8.12
C TYR A 513 -70.28 44.89 9.60
N TYR A 514 -70.40 43.65 10.06
CA TYR A 514 -69.98 43.27 11.42
C TYR A 514 -68.48 43.46 11.63
N GLU A 515 -67.64 43.03 10.68
CA GLU A 515 -66.19 43.23 10.74
C GLU A 515 -65.79 44.71 10.78
N LEU A 516 -66.56 45.57 10.12
CA LEU A 516 -66.32 47.02 10.09
C LEU A 516 -66.86 47.73 11.34
N THR A 517 -68.07 47.41 11.79
CA THR A 517 -68.79 48.18 12.82
C THR A 517 -68.88 47.50 14.19
N GLY A 518 -68.73 46.17 14.27
CA GLY A 518 -69.00 45.38 15.46
C GLY A 518 -70.48 45.08 15.71
N TYR A 519 -71.40 45.56 14.85
CA TYR A 519 -72.84 45.34 14.95
C TYR A 519 -73.34 44.42 13.84
N ASN A 520 -74.36 43.62 14.13
CA ASN A 520 -74.98 42.78 13.10
C ASN A 520 -75.77 43.66 12.12
N PHE A 521 -75.58 43.43 10.83
CA PHE A 521 -76.39 44.08 9.81
C PHE A 521 -77.77 43.41 9.77
N VAL A 522 -78.78 44.09 10.30
CA VAL A 522 -80.16 43.60 10.29
C VAL A 522 -81.02 44.54 9.46
N LEU A 523 -81.37 44.13 8.25
CA LEU A 523 -82.45 44.76 7.50
C LEU A 523 -83.77 44.18 7.98
N LYS A 524 -84.39 44.84 8.97
CA LYS A 524 -85.79 44.54 9.33
C LYS A 524 -86.69 45.15 8.26
N PHE A 525 -87.15 44.33 7.33
CA PHE A 525 -88.23 44.70 6.42
C PHE A 525 -89.53 44.81 7.21
#